data_AF-H0F6D2-F1
#
_entry.id   AF-H0F6D2-F1
#
_cell.length_a   1.000
_cell.length_b   1.000
_cell.length_c   1.000
_cell.angle_alpha   90.00
_cell.angle_beta   90.00
_cell.angle_gamma   90.00
#
_symmetry.space_group_name_H-M   'P 1'
#
loop_
_entity.id
_entity.type
_entity.pdbx_description
1 polymer ?
#
loop_
_entity_poly.entity_id
_entity_poly.type
_entity_poly.pdbx_seq_one_letter_code
_entity_poly.pdbx_strand_id
1 'polypeptide(L)'
;MLLVIVLSLVWYLLADRYTPYTQQARVEAFVVPVASEVSGRVVKVHVRNNQDVPAGAVLFDVDPEHYRIAVDRARADLDAMRRQIGASTAGIDSAQASLRAAQANEVRARQDSSRLERLYREDRGTISLRRLEIARANLAQAVAQVAAARAEVQRAREQEGGSEDDNAKLRSAAAALEKAELDLANTQVRARTAGLVTDLRTDAGQFAAAGKPVMTLIAIHDVWINAEMTENNLGHVEPGTPVSIILDALPGRIFEGRVRSVGYGVSVGPGTPPGSLPSVQNSRDWLRPAQRFPVAIDIAPGELPSLRGVRVGGQAEVMAFPSAGNPLNLLGRAYLRLMSWLSYAY
;
A
#
# COMPACT_ATOMS: atom_id res chain seq x y z
N MET A 1 48.63 17.01 40.81
CA MET A 1 48.16 17.26 39.43
C MET A 1 48.04 15.97 38.63
N LEU A 2 49.08 15.14 38.56
CA LEU A 2 49.06 13.86 37.80
C LEU A 2 47.99 12.87 38.29
N LEU A 3 47.80 12.74 39.61
CA LEU A 3 46.76 11.90 40.20
C LEU A 3 45.34 12.35 39.79
N VAL A 4 45.10 13.66 39.73
CA VAL A 4 43.81 14.24 39.33
C VAL A 4 43.55 13.99 37.84
N ILE A 5 44.59 14.11 37.01
CA ILE A 5 44.51 13.81 35.57
C ILE A 5 44.17 12.32 35.36
N VAL A 6 44.85 11.41 36.06
CA VAL A 6 44.59 9.96 35.96
C VAL A 6 43.19 9.63 36.48
N LEU A 7 42.76 10.19 37.61
CA LEU A 7 41.40 9.98 38.13
C LEU A 7 40.33 10.48 37.15
N SER A 8 40.55 11.66 36.55
CA SER A 8 39.63 12.23 35.56
C SER A 8 39.57 11.42 34.26
N LEU A 9 40.69 10.83 33.84
CA LEU A 9 40.77 10.00 32.64
C LEU A 9 40.06 8.65 32.87
N VAL A 10 40.29 8.01 34.01
CA VAL A 10 39.60 6.78 34.41
C VAL A 10 38.10 7.04 34.53
N TRP A 11 37.72 8.15 35.16
CA TRP A 11 36.32 8.58 35.24
C TRP A 11 35.70 8.77 33.86
N TYR A 12 36.35 9.50 32.97
CA TYR A 12 35.88 9.75 31.60
C TYR A 12 35.65 8.44 30.83
N LEU A 13 36.60 7.51 30.89
CA LEU A 13 36.49 6.20 30.23
C LEU A 13 35.37 5.33 30.81
N LEU A 14 35.16 5.38 32.14
CA LEU A 14 34.07 4.65 32.80
C LEU A 14 32.71 5.28 32.49
N ALA A 15 32.61 6.60 32.48
CA ALA A 15 31.37 7.32 32.16
C ALA A 15 30.93 7.05 30.71
N ASP A 16 31.87 7.11 29.76
CA ASP A 16 31.61 6.85 28.33
C ASP A 16 31.05 5.44 28.09
N ARG A 17 31.51 4.45 28.88
CA ARG A 17 31.11 3.04 28.71
C ARG A 17 29.84 2.63 29.48
N TYR A 18 29.55 3.26 30.62
CA TYR A 18 28.46 2.83 31.52
C TYR A 18 27.32 3.85 31.67
N THR A 19 27.55 5.11 31.32
CA THR A 19 26.55 6.17 31.31
C THR A 19 26.70 6.97 30.01
N PRO A 20 26.52 6.31 28.85
CA PRO A 20 26.84 6.93 27.58
C PRO A 20 25.91 8.12 27.32
N TYR A 21 26.53 9.22 26.93
CA TYR A 21 25.89 10.52 26.70
C TYR A 21 26.19 11.00 25.29
N THR A 22 25.18 11.57 24.63
CA THR A 22 25.35 12.19 23.31
C THR A 22 24.51 13.46 23.21
N GLN A 23 25.11 14.48 22.62
CA GLN A 23 24.45 15.72 22.20
C GLN A 23 24.00 15.67 20.74
N GLN A 24 24.39 14.61 20.04
CA GLN A 24 24.03 14.39 18.64
C GLN A 24 22.74 13.56 18.59
N ALA A 25 21.66 14.13 19.12
CA ALA A 25 20.34 13.54 18.98
C ALA A 25 19.37 14.54 18.37
N ARG A 26 18.40 14.01 17.61
CA ARG A 26 17.37 14.80 16.94
C ARG A 26 15.99 14.19 17.13
N VAL A 27 14.99 15.06 17.19
CA VAL A 27 13.59 14.67 17.17
C VAL A 27 13.22 14.27 15.74
N GLU A 28 12.74 13.04 15.58
CA GLU A 28 12.28 12.49 14.30
C GLU A 28 10.82 12.07 14.41
N ALA A 29 10.14 12.09 13.26
CA ALA A 29 8.79 11.58 13.10
C ALA A 29 8.62 11.10 11.67
N PHE A 30 7.58 10.32 11.39
CA PHE A 30 7.30 9.93 10.01
C PHE A 30 6.90 11.15 9.18
N VAL A 31 7.67 11.41 8.13
CA VAL A 31 7.44 12.46 7.16
C VAL A 31 6.83 11.82 5.91
N VAL A 32 5.52 11.99 5.73
CA VAL A 32 4.77 11.36 4.66
C VAL A 32 4.53 12.37 3.54
N PRO A 33 5.12 12.18 2.35
CA PRO A 33 4.79 13.03 1.20
C PRO A 33 3.35 12.75 0.77
N VAL A 34 2.54 13.80 0.68
CA VAL A 34 1.16 13.71 0.21
C VAL A 34 1.14 14.06 -1.27
N ALA A 35 0.78 13.07 -2.08
CA ALA A 35 0.61 13.20 -3.52
C ALA A 35 -0.83 12.86 -3.91
N SER A 36 -1.27 13.40 -5.05
CA SER A 36 -2.51 12.95 -5.66
C SER A 36 -2.31 11.58 -6.30
N GLU A 37 -3.29 10.68 -6.18
CA GLU A 37 -3.28 9.39 -6.90
C GLU A 37 -3.74 9.57 -8.36
N VAL A 38 -4.53 10.62 -8.61
CA VAL A 38 -5.07 10.97 -9.92
C VAL A 38 -4.53 12.33 -10.39
N SER A 39 -4.43 12.54 -11.70
CA SER A 39 -3.89 13.79 -12.25
C SER A 39 -4.99 14.78 -12.58
N GLY A 40 -4.83 16.04 -12.20
CA GLY A 40 -5.80 17.07 -12.58
C GLY A 40 -5.51 18.41 -11.95
N ARG A 41 -6.36 19.39 -12.28
CA ARG A 41 -6.27 20.73 -11.71
C ARG A 41 -6.86 20.75 -10.31
N VAL A 42 -6.16 21.36 -9.37
CA VAL A 42 -6.65 21.57 -8.01
C VAL A 42 -7.76 22.63 -8.04
N VAL A 43 -8.94 22.28 -7.54
CA VAL A 43 -10.09 23.19 -7.45
C VAL A 43 -10.08 23.95 -6.14
N LYS A 44 -9.71 23.26 -5.05
CA LYS A 44 -9.75 23.83 -3.71
C LYS A 44 -8.71 23.17 -2.81
N VAL A 45 -8.06 23.96 -1.99
CA VAL A 45 -7.21 23.49 -0.88
C VAL A 45 -7.94 23.79 0.43
N HIS A 46 -8.11 22.78 1.28
CA HIS A 46 -8.87 22.87 2.55
C HIS A 46 -7.97 23.07 3.77
N VAL A 47 -6.67 22.96 3.58
CA VAL A 47 -5.66 23.04 4.64
C VAL A 47 -4.70 24.19 4.38
N ARG A 48 -4.02 24.62 5.44
CA ARG A 48 -2.97 25.64 5.42
C ARG A 48 -1.70 25.07 6.00
N ASN A 49 -0.58 25.70 5.67
CA ASN A 49 0.72 25.29 6.19
C ASN A 49 0.76 25.40 7.73
N ASN A 50 1.36 24.41 8.39
CA ASN A 50 1.43 24.26 9.85
C ASN A 50 0.06 24.06 10.55
N GLN A 51 -0.86 23.36 9.89
CA GLN A 51 -2.16 23.01 10.46
C GLN A 51 -2.23 21.53 10.86
N ASP A 52 -2.77 21.26 12.06
CA ASP A 52 -3.11 19.91 12.50
C ASP A 52 -4.35 19.40 11.76
N VAL A 53 -4.25 18.17 11.23
CA VAL A 53 -5.34 17.51 10.51
C VAL A 53 -5.60 16.11 11.10
N PRO A 54 -6.87 15.75 11.35
CA PRO A 54 -7.21 14.39 11.76
C PRO A 54 -7.13 13.43 10.57
N ALA A 55 -7.03 12.13 10.88
CA ALA A 55 -7.13 11.08 9.86
C ALA A 55 -8.47 11.17 9.12
N GLY A 56 -8.44 11.02 7.80
CA GLY A 56 -9.61 11.10 6.90
C GLY A 56 -10.01 12.51 6.46
N ALA A 57 -9.38 13.57 7.00
CA ALA A 57 -9.64 14.94 6.60
C ALA A 57 -9.27 15.16 5.12
N VAL A 58 -10.11 15.89 4.39
CA VAL A 58 -9.83 16.31 3.01
C VAL A 58 -8.76 17.39 3.03
N LEU A 59 -7.70 17.19 2.25
CA LEU A 59 -6.57 18.11 2.16
C LEU A 59 -6.77 19.07 0.98
N PHE A 60 -7.05 18.53 -0.20
CA PHE A 60 -7.37 19.30 -1.40
C PHE A 60 -8.22 18.47 -2.37
N ASP A 61 -8.95 19.17 -3.23
CA ASP A 61 -9.79 18.58 -4.28
C ASP A 61 -9.15 18.79 -5.65
N VAL A 62 -9.08 17.72 -6.41
CA VAL A 62 -8.80 17.71 -7.85
C VAL A 62 -10.11 17.81 -8.62
N ASP A 63 -10.10 18.47 -9.77
CA ASP A 63 -11.27 18.64 -10.64
C ASP A 63 -11.92 17.28 -10.99
N PRO A 64 -13.14 17.00 -10.47
CA PRO A 64 -13.72 15.67 -10.58
C PRO A 64 -14.46 15.44 -11.90
N GLU A 65 -14.62 16.47 -12.75
CA GLU A 65 -15.55 16.42 -13.87
C GLU A 65 -15.17 15.33 -14.89
N HIS A 66 -13.89 15.22 -15.24
CA HIS A 66 -13.40 14.17 -16.13
C HIS A 66 -13.64 12.77 -15.55
N TYR A 67 -13.50 12.62 -14.23
CA TYR A 67 -13.68 11.34 -13.54
C TYR A 67 -15.15 10.96 -13.41
N ARG A 68 -16.06 11.92 -13.21
CA ARG A 68 -17.50 11.69 -13.25
C ARG A 68 -17.94 11.19 -14.62
N ILE A 69 -17.47 11.84 -15.68
CA ILE A 69 -17.73 11.40 -17.07
C ILE A 69 -17.19 9.97 -17.31
N ALA A 70 -16.02 9.65 -16.75
CA ALA A 70 -15.46 8.29 -16.85
C ALA A 70 -16.32 7.25 -16.13
N VAL A 71 -16.85 7.56 -14.93
CA VAL A 71 -17.80 6.71 -14.20
C VAL A 71 -19.08 6.50 -14.99
N ASP A 72 -19.67 7.58 -15.51
CA ASP A 72 -20.91 7.51 -16.29
C ASP A 72 -20.73 6.67 -17.56
N ARG A 73 -19.59 6.81 -18.23
CA ARG A 73 -19.22 5.98 -19.38
C ARG A 73 -19.07 4.51 -19.00
N ALA A 74 -18.31 4.21 -17.94
CA ALA A 74 -18.10 2.83 -17.51
C ALA A 74 -19.40 2.16 -17.05
N ARG A 75 -20.31 2.92 -16.43
CA ARG A 75 -21.65 2.46 -16.07
C ARG A 75 -22.49 2.13 -17.31
N ALA A 76 -22.48 3.01 -18.31
CA ALA A 76 -23.17 2.77 -19.58
C ALA A 76 -22.62 1.54 -20.31
N ASP A 77 -21.30 1.34 -20.29
CA ASP A 77 -20.64 0.16 -20.88
C ASP A 77 -21.05 -1.13 -20.16
N LEU A 78 -21.12 -1.12 -18.82
CA LEU A 78 -21.60 -2.25 -18.02
C LEU A 78 -23.06 -2.60 -18.36
N ASP A 79 -23.93 -1.60 -18.46
CA ASP A 79 -25.34 -1.80 -18.80
C ASP A 79 -25.54 -2.26 -20.25
N ALA A 80 -24.67 -1.82 -21.17
CA ALA A 80 -24.64 -2.34 -22.55
C ALA A 80 -24.23 -3.82 -22.56
N MET A 81 -23.22 -4.22 -21.78
CA MET A 81 -22.81 -5.61 -21.66
C MET A 81 -23.89 -6.51 -21.05
N ARG A 82 -24.59 -6.05 -20.00
CA ARG A 82 -25.75 -6.77 -19.43
C ARG A 82 -26.84 -7.02 -20.47
N ARG A 83 -27.20 -5.98 -21.24
CA ARG A 83 -28.19 -6.11 -22.32
C ARG A 83 -27.73 -7.06 -23.42
N GLN A 84 -26.45 -7.05 -23.77
CA GLN A 84 -25.88 -7.96 -24.75
C GLN A 84 -25.97 -9.42 -24.26
N ILE A 85 -25.67 -9.69 -22.99
CA ILE A 85 -25.80 -11.03 -22.41
C ILE A 85 -27.27 -11.47 -22.42
N GLY A 86 -28.20 -10.62 -21.98
CA GLY A 86 -29.63 -10.95 -22.03
C GLY A 86 -30.13 -11.27 -23.45
N ALA A 87 -29.62 -10.57 -24.47
CA ALA A 87 -29.90 -10.89 -25.88
C ALA A 87 -29.29 -12.24 -26.31
N SER A 88 -28.08 -12.56 -25.86
CA SER A 88 -27.45 -13.86 -26.09
C SER A 88 -28.20 -15.01 -25.43
N THR A 89 -28.70 -14.83 -24.19
CA THR A 89 -29.53 -15.83 -23.50
C THR A 89 -30.82 -16.11 -24.27
N ALA A 90 -31.51 -15.07 -24.74
CA ALA A 90 -32.69 -15.23 -25.60
C ALA A 90 -32.38 -15.96 -26.92
N GLY A 91 -31.19 -15.73 -27.48
CA GLY A 91 -30.68 -16.48 -28.64
C GLY A 91 -30.48 -17.97 -28.36
N ILE A 92 -29.96 -18.32 -27.19
CA ILE A 92 -29.81 -19.71 -26.73
C ILE A 92 -31.17 -20.37 -26.59
N ASP A 93 -32.15 -19.70 -25.99
CA ASP A 93 -33.51 -20.23 -25.84
C ASP A 93 -34.16 -20.55 -27.20
N SER A 94 -33.96 -19.67 -28.19
CA SER A 94 -34.41 -19.88 -29.57
C SER A 94 -33.70 -21.08 -30.24
N ALA A 95 -32.39 -21.21 -30.06
CA ALA A 95 -31.62 -22.34 -30.57
C ALA A 95 -32.07 -23.67 -29.91
N GLN A 96 -32.34 -23.66 -28.61
CA GLN A 96 -32.85 -24.81 -27.87
C GLN A 96 -34.27 -25.21 -28.32
N ALA A 97 -35.15 -24.24 -28.61
CA ALA A 97 -36.45 -24.51 -29.21
C ALA A 97 -36.31 -25.17 -30.59
N SER A 98 -35.38 -24.69 -31.41
CA SER A 98 -35.08 -25.27 -32.73
C SER A 98 -34.53 -26.70 -32.63
N LEU A 99 -33.68 -26.97 -31.63
CA LEU A 99 -33.20 -28.32 -31.33
C LEU A 99 -34.35 -29.26 -30.92
N ARG A 100 -35.25 -28.79 -30.05
CA ARG A 100 -36.44 -29.58 -29.64
C ARG A 100 -37.33 -29.92 -30.83
N ALA A 101 -37.54 -28.97 -31.75
CA ALA A 101 -38.29 -29.21 -32.99
C ALA A 101 -37.59 -30.25 -33.89
N ALA A 102 -36.26 -30.15 -34.05
CA ALA A 102 -35.47 -31.12 -34.82
C ALA A 102 -35.53 -32.54 -34.20
N GLN A 103 -35.47 -32.64 -32.88
CA GLN A 103 -35.58 -33.92 -32.15
C GLN A 103 -36.97 -34.54 -32.33
N ALA A 104 -38.04 -33.75 -32.24
CA ALA A 104 -39.39 -34.24 -32.50
C ALA A 104 -39.54 -34.80 -33.93
N ASN A 105 -38.94 -34.12 -34.92
CA ASN A 105 -38.91 -34.60 -36.30
C ASN A 105 -38.09 -35.88 -36.48
N GLU A 106 -36.95 -36.03 -35.80
CA GLU A 106 -36.15 -37.25 -35.78
C GLU A 106 -36.95 -38.42 -35.20
N VAL A 107 -37.64 -38.22 -34.07
CA VAL A 107 -38.47 -39.25 -33.44
C VAL A 107 -39.57 -39.71 -34.39
N ARG A 108 -40.28 -38.77 -35.04
CA ARG A 108 -41.29 -39.10 -36.06
C ARG A 108 -40.69 -39.91 -37.21
N ALA A 109 -39.60 -39.44 -37.81
CA ALA A 109 -38.94 -40.12 -38.92
C ALA A 109 -38.44 -41.52 -38.55
N ARG A 110 -37.96 -41.68 -37.30
CA ARG A 110 -37.51 -42.97 -36.76
C ARG A 110 -38.68 -43.93 -36.61
N GLN A 111 -39.79 -43.48 -36.03
CA GLN A 111 -41.01 -44.29 -35.89
C GLN A 111 -41.56 -44.73 -37.25
N ASP A 112 -41.58 -43.84 -38.24
CA ASP A 112 -42.03 -44.15 -39.59
C ASP A 112 -41.10 -45.15 -40.29
N SER A 113 -39.79 -44.96 -40.21
CA SER A 113 -38.80 -45.91 -40.75
C SER A 113 -38.93 -47.28 -40.09
N SER A 114 -38.98 -47.35 -38.75
CA SER A 114 -39.13 -48.61 -38.01
C SER A 114 -40.46 -49.31 -38.28
N ARG A 115 -41.54 -48.54 -38.50
CA ARG A 115 -42.85 -49.09 -38.88
C ARG A 115 -42.76 -49.74 -40.27
N LEU A 116 -42.20 -49.04 -41.26
CA LEU A 116 -42.08 -49.56 -42.62
C LEU A 116 -41.10 -50.74 -42.72
N GLU A 117 -40.00 -50.72 -41.97
CA GLU A 117 -39.07 -51.86 -41.89
C GLU A 117 -39.75 -53.13 -41.35
N ARG A 118 -40.63 -52.97 -40.35
CA ARG A 118 -41.40 -54.07 -39.78
C ARG A 118 -42.40 -54.63 -40.77
N LEU A 119 -43.20 -53.76 -41.41
CA LEU A 119 -44.16 -54.17 -42.45
C LEU A 119 -43.47 -54.93 -43.59
N TYR A 120 -42.33 -54.43 -44.10
CA TYR A 120 -41.60 -55.11 -45.18
C TYR A 120 -41.03 -56.47 -44.77
N ARG A 121 -40.67 -56.64 -43.49
CA ARG A 121 -40.12 -57.89 -42.96
C ARG A 121 -41.21 -58.95 -42.74
N GLU A 122 -42.37 -58.52 -42.24
CA GLU A 122 -43.53 -59.39 -41.98
C GLU A 122 -44.24 -59.77 -43.29
N ASP A 123 -44.36 -58.84 -44.25
CA ASP A 123 -44.97 -59.07 -45.56
C ASP A 123 -44.27 -58.28 -46.68
N ARG A 124 -43.42 -58.99 -47.45
CA ARG A 124 -42.62 -58.41 -48.54
C ARG A 124 -43.45 -57.87 -49.71
N GLY A 125 -44.73 -58.24 -49.83
CA GLY A 125 -45.62 -57.80 -50.91
C GLY A 125 -46.34 -56.47 -50.64
N THR A 126 -46.44 -56.05 -49.37
CA THR A 126 -47.33 -54.94 -48.96
C THR A 126 -46.74 -53.54 -49.22
N ILE A 127 -45.42 -53.37 -49.25
CA ILE A 127 -44.78 -52.08 -49.59
C ILE A 127 -43.61 -52.23 -50.56
N SER A 128 -43.35 -51.20 -51.37
CA SER A 128 -42.20 -51.18 -52.28
C SER A 128 -40.88 -50.89 -51.55
N LEU A 129 -39.78 -51.52 -52.01
CA LEU A 129 -38.42 -51.27 -51.49
C LEU A 129 -38.06 -49.78 -51.54
N ARG A 130 -38.43 -49.09 -52.61
CA ARG A 130 -38.23 -47.64 -52.77
C ARG A 130 -38.85 -46.84 -51.63
N ARG A 131 -40.04 -47.23 -51.15
CA ARG A 131 -40.70 -46.52 -50.03
C ARG A 131 -39.92 -46.65 -48.73
N LEU A 132 -39.29 -47.81 -48.52
CA LEU A 132 -38.41 -48.05 -47.37
C LEU A 132 -37.12 -47.22 -47.45
N GLU A 133 -36.49 -47.19 -48.62
CA GLU A 133 -35.28 -46.39 -48.87
C GLU A 133 -35.52 -44.90 -48.64
N ILE A 134 -36.66 -44.36 -49.09
CA ILE A 134 -37.06 -42.98 -48.83
C ILE A 134 -37.22 -42.73 -47.33
N ALA A 135 -37.86 -43.64 -46.59
CA ALA A 135 -38.03 -43.48 -45.14
C ALA A 135 -36.70 -43.49 -44.39
N ARG A 136 -35.75 -44.35 -44.80
CA ARG A 136 -34.38 -44.37 -44.26
C ARG A 136 -33.61 -43.09 -44.57
N ALA A 137 -33.71 -42.60 -45.81
CA ALA A 137 -33.10 -41.33 -46.21
C ALA A 137 -33.67 -40.14 -45.39
N ASN A 138 -34.99 -40.11 -45.17
CA ASN A 138 -35.64 -39.10 -44.35
C ASN A 138 -35.18 -39.16 -42.88
N LEU A 139 -35.00 -40.36 -42.32
CA LEU A 139 -34.43 -40.52 -40.98
C LEU A 139 -32.98 -40.00 -40.94
N ALA A 140 -32.15 -40.36 -41.92
CA ALA A 140 -30.77 -39.89 -41.98
C ALA A 140 -30.69 -38.35 -42.06
N GLN A 141 -31.57 -37.72 -42.84
CA GLN A 141 -31.71 -36.27 -42.90
C GLN A 141 -32.12 -35.66 -41.56
N ALA A 142 -33.10 -36.26 -40.86
CA ALA A 142 -33.56 -35.77 -39.57
C ALA A 142 -32.46 -35.87 -38.48
N VAL A 143 -31.67 -36.95 -38.49
CA VAL A 143 -30.50 -37.11 -37.61
C VAL A 143 -29.46 -36.01 -37.88
N ALA A 144 -29.16 -35.73 -39.15
CA ALA A 144 -28.24 -34.66 -39.52
C ALA A 144 -28.75 -33.28 -39.07
N GLN A 145 -30.06 -33.03 -39.15
CA GLN A 145 -30.68 -31.79 -38.67
C GLN A 145 -30.56 -31.62 -37.15
N VAL A 146 -30.72 -32.70 -36.37
CA VAL A 146 -30.49 -32.67 -34.92
C VAL A 146 -29.03 -32.38 -34.60
N ALA A 147 -28.09 -32.99 -35.33
CA ALA A 147 -26.66 -32.69 -35.16
C ALA A 147 -26.35 -31.22 -35.44
N ALA A 148 -26.89 -30.65 -36.51
CA ALA A 148 -26.73 -29.22 -36.84
C ALA A 148 -27.35 -28.31 -35.76
N ALA A 149 -28.56 -28.62 -35.28
CA ALA A 149 -29.22 -27.82 -34.24
C ALA A 149 -28.49 -27.91 -32.89
N ARG A 150 -27.89 -29.06 -32.55
CA ARG A 150 -27.03 -29.19 -31.36
C ARG A 150 -25.78 -28.33 -31.47
N ALA A 151 -25.13 -28.35 -32.63
CA ALA A 151 -23.98 -27.49 -32.88
C ALA A 151 -24.35 -26.01 -32.76
N GLU A 152 -25.54 -25.61 -33.21
CA GLU A 152 -26.01 -24.23 -33.06
C GLU A 152 -26.21 -23.80 -31.60
N VAL A 153 -26.84 -24.66 -30.78
CA VAL A 153 -26.96 -24.40 -29.33
C VAL A 153 -25.58 -24.24 -28.68
N GLN A 154 -24.62 -25.08 -29.08
CA GLN A 154 -23.26 -25.00 -28.56
C GLN A 154 -22.57 -23.69 -28.98
N ARG A 155 -22.69 -23.28 -30.26
CA ARG A 155 -22.18 -22.00 -30.74
C ARG A 155 -22.78 -20.82 -29.98
N ALA A 156 -24.09 -20.83 -29.73
CA ALA A 156 -24.77 -19.77 -28.99
C ALA A 156 -24.29 -19.67 -27.54
N ARG A 157 -24.07 -20.81 -26.86
CA ARG A 157 -23.51 -20.86 -25.50
C ARG A 157 -22.07 -20.35 -25.43
N GLU A 158 -21.25 -20.71 -26.42
CA GLU A 158 -19.87 -20.23 -26.51
C GLU A 158 -19.80 -18.72 -26.77
N GLN A 159 -20.73 -18.17 -27.56
CA GLN A 159 -20.82 -16.72 -27.81
C GLN A 159 -21.27 -15.92 -26.59
N GLU A 160 -22.19 -16.46 -25.79
CA GLU A 160 -22.59 -15.89 -24.50
C GLU A 160 -21.37 -15.81 -23.57
N GLY A 161 -20.54 -16.85 -23.54
CA GLY A 161 -19.27 -16.86 -22.80
C GLY A 161 -19.40 -17.17 -21.32
N GLY A 162 -20.46 -17.91 -20.93
CA GLY A 162 -20.75 -18.31 -19.56
C GLY A 162 -21.99 -17.61 -18.98
N SER A 163 -22.42 -18.03 -17.78
CA SER A 163 -23.51 -17.37 -17.04
C SER A 163 -23.12 -15.95 -16.63
N GLU A 164 -24.11 -15.10 -16.32
CA GLU A 164 -23.90 -13.69 -15.93
C GLU A 164 -22.74 -13.51 -14.92
N ASP A 165 -22.71 -14.31 -13.86
CA ASP A 165 -21.70 -14.16 -12.78
C ASP A 165 -20.28 -14.57 -13.18
N ASP A 166 -20.12 -15.55 -14.07
CA ASP A 166 -18.81 -16.04 -14.53
C ASP A 166 -18.35 -15.40 -15.84
N ASN A 167 -19.21 -14.59 -16.48
CA ASN A 167 -18.94 -13.97 -17.76
C ASN A 167 -17.74 -13.02 -17.68
N ALA A 168 -16.65 -13.36 -18.38
CA ALA A 168 -15.44 -12.57 -18.37
C ALA A 168 -15.65 -11.13 -18.88
N LYS A 169 -16.58 -10.92 -19.83
CA LYS A 169 -16.89 -9.59 -20.38
C LYS A 169 -17.62 -8.75 -19.34
N LEU A 170 -18.56 -9.34 -18.60
CA LEU A 170 -19.29 -8.65 -17.54
C LEU A 170 -18.35 -8.27 -16.38
N ARG A 171 -17.51 -9.20 -15.92
CA ARG A 171 -16.51 -8.93 -14.86
C ARG A 171 -15.52 -7.84 -15.27
N SER A 172 -15.06 -7.84 -16.52
CA SER A 172 -14.18 -6.78 -17.04
C SER A 172 -14.87 -5.42 -17.04
N ALA A 173 -16.14 -5.34 -17.43
CA ALA A 173 -16.89 -4.08 -17.43
C ALA A 173 -17.18 -3.59 -16.00
N ALA A 174 -17.50 -4.50 -15.08
CA ALA A 174 -17.69 -4.18 -13.67
C ALA A 174 -16.39 -3.66 -13.03
N ALA A 175 -15.25 -4.31 -13.28
CA ALA A 175 -13.94 -3.85 -12.80
C ALA A 175 -13.55 -2.48 -13.40
N ALA A 176 -13.93 -2.20 -14.66
CA ALA A 176 -13.71 -0.89 -15.26
C ALA A 176 -14.54 0.21 -14.58
N LEU A 177 -15.78 -0.09 -14.18
CA LEU A 177 -16.62 0.81 -13.39
C LEU A 177 -16.02 1.05 -12.00
N GLU A 178 -15.63 -0.02 -11.29
CA GLU A 178 -15.01 0.09 -9.96
C GLU A 178 -13.73 0.93 -10.00
N LYS A 179 -12.89 0.73 -11.02
CA LYS A 179 -11.70 1.57 -11.23
C LYS A 179 -12.07 3.04 -11.44
N ALA A 180 -13.06 3.34 -12.28
CA ALA A 180 -13.49 4.71 -12.54
C ALA A 180 -14.06 5.37 -11.27
N GLU A 181 -14.79 4.62 -10.45
CA GLU A 181 -15.33 5.08 -9.16
C GLU A 181 -14.22 5.34 -8.14
N LEU A 182 -13.19 4.48 -8.10
CA LEU A 182 -12.00 4.70 -7.29
C LEU A 182 -11.22 5.94 -7.74
N ASP A 183 -11.00 6.11 -9.04
CA ASP A 183 -10.32 7.28 -9.59
C ASP A 183 -11.11 8.56 -9.26
N LEU A 184 -12.46 8.51 -9.30
CA LEU A 184 -13.32 9.61 -8.86
C LEU A 184 -13.20 9.87 -7.35
N ALA A 185 -13.19 8.84 -6.51
CA ALA A 185 -13.00 9.01 -5.07
C ALA A 185 -11.63 9.63 -4.75
N ASN A 186 -10.60 9.23 -5.49
CA ASN A 186 -9.24 9.72 -5.38
C ASN A 186 -9.05 11.18 -5.82
N THR A 187 -10.07 11.81 -6.44
CA THR A 187 -10.06 13.26 -6.69
C THR A 187 -10.09 14.06 -5.39
N GLN A 188 -10.61 13.49 -4.30
CA GLN A 188 -10.54 14.08 -2.97
C GLN A 188 -9.35 13.49 -2.22
N VAL A 189 -8.24 14.22 -2.20
CA VAL A 189 -7.04 13.75 -1.53
C VAL A 189 -7.20 13.94 -0.03
N ARG A 190 -7.18 12.83 0.72
CA ARG A 190 -7.41 12.78 2.17
C ARG A 190 -6.15 12.40 2.93
N ALA A 191 -6.07 12.85 4.17
CA ALA A 191 -5.02 12.42 5.10
C ALA A 191 -5.24 10.96 5.53
N ARG A 192 -4.30 10.06 5.24
CA ARG A 192 -4.38 8.65 5.68
C ARG A 192 -4.17 8.48 7.20
N THR A 193 -3.42 9.40 7.81
CA THR A 193 -3.14 9.43 9.26
C THR A 193 -3.34 10.85 9.80
N ALA A 194 -3.50 10.97 11.11
CA ALA A 194 -3.51 12.28 11.76
C ALA A 194 -2.08 12.85 11.80
N GLY A 195 -1.93 14.15 11.54
CA GLY A 195 -0.63 14.78 11.42
C GLY A 195 -0.67 16.29 11.27
N LEU A 196 0.51 16.89 11.16
CA LEU A 196 0.71 18.32 10.90
C LEU A 196 1.10 18.51 9.43
N VAL A 197 0.39 19.37 8.71
CA VAL A 197 0.71 19.71 7.31
C VAL A 197 1.87 20.70 7.27
N THR A 198 2.89 20.41 6.46
CA THR A 198 4.03 21.30 6.18
C THR A 198 4.40 21.29 4.69
N ASP A 199 5.18 22.27 4.25
CA ASP A 199 5.62 22.48 2.86
C ASP A 199 4.45 22.37 1.86
N LEU A 200 3.36 23.10 2.12
CA LEU A 200 2.24 23.18 1.18
C LEU A 200 2.66 23.99 -0.06
N ARG A 201 2.77 23.33 -1.23
CA ARG A 201 3.24 23.94 -2.49
C ARG A 201 2.17 23.94 -3.59
N THR A 202 0.90 23.75 -3.24
CA THR A 202 -0.23 23.77 -4.17
C THR A 202 -1.29 24.76 -3.74
N ASP A 203 -2.01 25.29 -4.72
CA ASP A 203 -3.14 26.20 -4.53
C ASP A 203 -4.18 25.96 -5.64
N ALA A 204 -5.38 26.50 -5.47
CA ALA A 204 -6.43 26.44 -6.48
C ALA A 204 -5.93 26.95 -7.83
N GLY A 205 -6.17 26.16 -8.88
CA GLY A 205 -5.71 26.43 -10.25
C GLY A 205 -4.40 25.73 -10.63
N GLN A 206 -3.60 25.25 -9.68
CA GLN A 206 -2.38 24.48 -9.97
C GLN A 206 -2.71 23.09 -10.52
N PHE A 207 -1.81 22.53 -11.32
CA PHE A 207 -1.94 21.17 -11.84
C PHE A 207 -1.21 20.17 -10.95
N ALA A 208 -1.94 19.25 -10.34
CA ALA A 208 -1.39 18.15 -9.56
C ALA A 208 -1.19 16.93 -10.46
N ALA A 209 0.06 16.48 -10.59
CA ALA A 209 0.37 15.25 -11.30
C ALA A 209 0.31 14.05 -10.35
N ALA A 210 -0.19 12.92 -10.83
CA ALA A 210 -0.25 11.69 -10.06
C ALA A 210 1.14 11.28 -9.54
N GLY A 211 1.21 10.91 -8.25
CA GLY A 211 2.43 10.49 -7.58
C GLY A 211 3.45 11.61 -7.30
N LYS A 212 3.20 12.86 -7.73
CA LYS A 212 4.05 14.00 -7.36
C LYS A 212 3.57 14.63 -6.05
N PRO A 213 4.41 14.68 -4.99
CA PRO A 213 4.02 15.29 -3.74
C PRO A 213 3.76 16.79 -3.89
N VAL A 214 2.68 17.27 -3.28
CA VAL A 214 2.30 18.70 -3.26
C VAL A 214 2.33 19.31 -1.86
N MET A 215 2.36 18.45 -0.85
CA MET A 215 2.58 18.83 0.55
C MET A 215 3.19 17.66 1.31
N THR A 216 3.60 17.94 2.54
CA THR A 216 4.15 16.94 3.46
C THR A 216 3.29 16.86 4.71
N LEU A 217 3.02 15.65 5.18
CA LEU A 217 2.31 15.39 6.42
C LEU A 217 3.27 14.77 7.44
N ILE A 218 3.45 15.43 8.57
CA ILE A 218 4.24 14.91 9.69
C ILE A 218 3.30 14.14 10.62
N ALA A 219 3.55 12.85 10.82
CA ALA A 219 2.76 12.01 11.72
C ALA A 219 3.10 12.32 13.18
N ILE A 220 2.32 13.19 13.82
CA ILE A 220 2.58 13.65 15.19
C ILE A 220 2.24 12.62 16.29
N HIS A 221 1.67 11.47 15.92
CA HIS A 221 1.29 10.41 16.86
C HIS A 221 2.43 9.43 17.18
N ASP A 222 3.50 9.43 16.38
CA ASP A 222 4.69 8.59 16.60
C ASP A 222 5.95 9.45 16.38
N VAL A 223 6.44 10.02 17.48
CA VAL A 223 7.64 10.86 17.54
C VAL A 223 8.69 10.13 18.37
N TRP A 224 9.89 9.99 17.82
CA TRP A 224 11.03 9.35 18.48
C TRP A 224 12.25 10.27 18.46
N ILE A 225 13.23 9.95 19.30
CA ILE A 225 14.55 10.59 19.25
C ILE A 225 15.51 9.65 18.55
N ASN A 226 16.21 10.15 17.54
CA ASN A 226 17.33 9.46 16.92
C ASN A 226 18.62 10.01 17.52
N ALA A 227 19.33 9.19 18.29
CA ALA A 227 20.56 9.57 18.98
C ALA A 227 21.76 8.86 18.36
N GLU A 228 22.74 9.62 17.89
CA GLU A 228 23.99 9.11 17.35
C GLU A 228 24.97 8.79 18.49
N MET A 229 25.16 7.51 18.77
CA MET A 229 26.03 7.01 19.84
C MET A 229 27.27 6.35 19.25
N THR A 230 28.45 6.53 19.86
CA THR A 230 29.70 5.90 19.39
C THR A 230 29.67 4.38 19.61
N GLU A 231 30.47 3.64 18.85
CA GLU A 231 30.59 2.17 19.00
C GLU A 231 30.90 1.73 20.44
N ASN A 232 31.76 2.48 21.15
CA ASN A 232 32.11 2.20 22.55
C ASN A 232 30.91 2.35 23.49
N ASN A 233 30.01 3.30 23.20
CA ASN A 233 28.81 3.57 24.00
C ASN A 233 27.78 2.45 23.90
N LEU A 234 27.75 1.72 22.77
CA LEU A 234 26.74 0.69 22.51
C LEU A 234 27.01 -0.63 23.24
N GLY A 235 28.19 -0.81 23.83
CA GLY A 235 28.60 -2.09 24.43
C GLY A 235 27.67 -2.62 25.53
N HIS A 236 26.85 -1.77 26.15
CA HIS A 236 25.84 -2.15 27.13
C HIS A 236 24.43 -1.61 26.80
N VAL A 237 24.25 -0.93 25.66
CA VAL A 237 22.96 -0.32 25.31
C VAL A 237 22.13 -1.33 24.53
N GLU A 238 21.14 -1.91 25.20
CA GLU A 238 20.17 -2.83 24.59
C GLU A 238 18.78 -2.18 24.44
N PRO A 239 17.91 -2.69 23.55
CA PRO A 239 16.50 -2.32 23.52
C PRO A 239 15.84 -2.43 24.90
N GLY A 240 15.12 -1.39 25.31
CA GLY A 240 14.51 -1.27 26.63
C GLY A 240 15.34 -0.54 27.68
N THR A 241 16.62 -0.24 27.40
CA THR A 241 17.49 0.57 28.27
C THR A 241 16.81 1.90 28.61
N PRO A 242 16.70 2.29 29.90
CA PRO A 242 16.13 3.56 30.30
C PRO A 242 17.06 4.72 29.90
N VAL A 243 16.48 5.79 29.38
CA VAL A 243 17.21 6.99 28.99
C VAL A 243 16.55 8.25 29.56
N SER A 244 17.36 9.29 29.73
CA SER A 244 16.89 10.65 29.99
C SER A 244 17.21 11.52 28.79
N ILE A 245 16.24 12.34 28.40
CA ILE A 245 16.25 13.16 27.20
C ILE A 245 16.07 14.61 27.63
N ILE A 246 16.92 15.50 27.13
CA ILE A 246 16.75 16.95 27.23
C ILE A 246 16.46 17.46 25.82
N LEU A 247 15.45 18.32 25.68
CA LEU A 247 15.10 18.93 24.41
C LEU A 247 15.42 20.41 24.48
N ASP A 248 16.18 20.93 23.51
CA ASP A 248 16.51 22.35 23.44
C ASP A 248 15.25 23.21 23.26
N ALA A 249 14.21 22.64 22.65
CA ALA A 249 12.90 23.28 22.51
C ALA A 249 12.16 23.47 23.84
N LEU A 250 12.51 22.71 24.88
CA LEU A 250 11.87 22.70 26.20
C LEU A 250 12.95 22.69 27.30
N PRO A 251 13.70 23.80 27.46
CA PRO A 251 14.78 23.90 28.44
C PRO A 251 14.25 23.71 29.87
N GLY A 252 15.08 23.16 30.75
CA GLY A 252 14.73 22.92 32.16
C GLY A 252 13.89 21.68 32.45
N ARG A 253 13.45 20.94 31.41
CA ARG A 253 12.73 19.67 31.57
C ARG A 253 13.58 18.49 31.14
N ILE A 254 13.43 17.39 31.87
CA ILE A 254 14.05 16.09 31.55
C ILE A 254 12.90 15.14 31.25
N PHE A 255 12.91 14.59 30.03
CA PHE A 255 11.95 13.58 29.61
C PHE A 255 12.54 12.19 29.84
N GLU A 256 11.70 11.28 30.31
CA GLU A 256 12.07 9.87 30.41
C GLU A 256 11.71 9.14 29.11
N GLY A 257 12.55 8.18 28.74
CA GLY A 257 12.35 7.37 27.55
C GLY A 257 13.00 6.01 27.67
N ARG A 258 12.87 5.21 26.61
CA ARG A 258 13.54 3.91 26.49
C ARG A 258 14.09 3.72 25.08
N VAL A 259 15.20 2.99 24.99
CA VAL A 259 15.74 2.60 23.69
C VAL A 259 14.74 1.69 22.97
N ARG A 260 14.25 2.13 21.81
CA ARG A 260 13.39 1.34 20.91
C ARG A 260 14.23 0.31 20.18
N SER A 261 15.32 0.76 19.56
CA SER A 261 16.23 -0.08 18.79
C SER A 261 17.61 0.56 18.64
N VAL A 262 18.61 -0.29 18.37
CA VAL A 262 19.99 0.11 18.07
C VAL A 262 20.27 -0.23 16.61
N GLY A 263 20.72 0.74 15.82
CA GLY A 263 21.04 0.55 14.42
C GLY A 263 22.23 -0.39 14.22
N TYR A 264 22.07 -1.39 13.34
CA TYR A 264 23.10 -2.40 13.05
C TYR A 264 24.11 -1.99 11.98
N GLY A 265 23.95 -0.82 11.36
CA GLY A 265 24.84 -0.38 10.28
C GLY A 265 24.67 1.08 9.95
N VAL A 266 25.76 1.69 9.51
CA VAL A 266 25.81 3.06 9.00
C VAL A 266 26.49 3.10 7.65
N SER A 267 26.07 4.01 6.77
CA SER A 267 26.75 4.21 5.49
C SER A 267 28.12 4.86 5.75
N VAL A 268 29.18 4.18 5.31
CA VAL A 268 30.59 4.64 5.46
C VAL A 268 31.09 5.44 4.24
N GLY A 269 30.16 6.12 3.54
CA GLY A 269 30.45 6.97 2.38
C GLY A 269 29.89 6.44 1.06
N PRO A 270 29.94 7.24 -0.02
CA PRO A 270 29.48 6.81 -1.34
C PRO A 270 30.37 5.67 -1.85
N GLY A 271 29.82 4.47 -2.00
CA GLY A 271 30.50 3.38 -2.67
C GLY A 271 30.86 3.79 -4.10
N THR A 272 32.12 3.58 -4.49
CA THR A 272 32.62 3.91 -5.84
C THR A 272 31.80 3.14 -6.89
N PRO A 273 31.16 3.79 -7.88
CA PRO A 273 30.44 3.11 -8.94
C PRO A 273 31.37 2.20 -9.77
N PRO A 274 30.88 1.06 -10.31
CA PRO A 274 31.68 0.19 -11.16
C PRO A 274 32.29 0.96 -12.34
N GLY A 275 33.61 0.83 -12.54
CA GLY A 275 34.34 1.50 -13.64
C GLY A 275 35.06 2.80 -13.25
N SER A 276 35.01 3.23 -11.99
CA SER A 276 35.87 4.30 -11.46
C SER A 276 36.89 3.76 -10.46
N LEU A 277 38.07 4.39 -10.40
CA LEU A 277 39.11 4.00 -9.44
C LEU A 277 38.68 4.39 -8.02
N PRO A 278 38.82 3.51 -7.02
CA PRO A 278 38.57 3.86 -5.63
C PRO A 278 39.46 5.03 -5.21
N SER A 279 38.87 6.10 -4.69
CA SER A 279 39.64 7.17 -4.06
C SER A 279 39.96 6.78 -2.62
N VAL A 280 41.25 6.73 -2.28
CA VAL A 280 41.68 6.51 -0.89
C VAL A 280 41.52 7.83 -0.14
N GLN A 281 40.54 7.88 0.77
CA GLN A 281 40.43 8.98 1.72
C GLN A 281 41.46 8.78 2.82
N ASN A 282 42.60 9.46 2.73
CA ASN A 282 43.59 9.52 3.80
C ASN A 282 43.12 10.54 4.86
N SER A 283 42.53 10.04 5.95
CA SER A 283 42.24 10.87 7.13
C SER A 283 43.56 11.30 7.78
N ARG A 284 43.74 12.60 8.02
CA ARG A 284 44.92 13.18 8.71
C ARG A 284 44.79 13.21 10.24
N ASP A 285 43.80 12.51 10.77
CA ASP A 285 43.56 12.45 12.21
C ASP A 285 44.49 11.43 12.86
N TRP A 286 45.20 11.86 13.90
CA TRP A 286 46.16 11.05 14.67
C TRP A 286 45.48 9.92 15.48
N LEU A 287 44.17 9.96 15.60
CA LEU A 287 43.30 8.90 16.15
C LEU A 287 42.13 8.68 15.20
N ARG A 288 41.78 7.41 14.98
CA ARG A 288 40.60 7.04 14.17
C ARG A 288 39.34 7.58 14.86
N PRO A 289 38.51 8.42 14.20
CA PRO A 289 37.26 8.86 14.78
C PRO A 289 36.35 7.65 15.04
N ALA A 290 35.73 7.61 16.21
CA ALA A 290 34.77 6.57 16.53
C ALA A 290 33.57 6.66 15.58
N GLN A 291 33.16 5.52 15.02
CA GLN A 291 31.92 5.47 14.25
C GLN A 291 30.73 5.62 15.18
N ARG A 292 29.69 6.29 14.68
CA ARG A 292 28.45 6.50 15.41
C ARG A 292 27.35 5.70 14.75
N PHE A 293 26.48 5.12 15.57
CA PHE A 293 25.32 4.38 15.12
C PHE A 293 24.05 5.06 15.63
N PRO A 294 22.99 5.10 14.81
CA PRO A 294 21.72 5.67 15.23
C PRO A 294 21.04 4.74 16.24
N VAL A 295 20.61 5.32 17.36
CA VAL A 295 19.82 4.65 18.39
C VAL A 295 18.46 5.33 18.44
N ALA A 296 17.42 4.59 18.10
CA ALA A 296 16.05 5.09 18.15
C ALA A 296 15.50 4.95 19.57
N ILE A 297 14.89 6.02 20.07
CA ILE A 297 14.46 6.14 21.46
C ILE A 297 13.00 6.59 21.50
N ASP A 298 12.20 5.84 22.24
CA ASP A 298 10.82 6.19 22.56
C ASP A 298 10.74 7.16 23.73
N ILE A 299 9.94 8.20 23.58
CA ILE A 299 9.56 9.11 24.66
C ILE A 299 8.43 8.44 25.47
N ALA A 300 8.45 8.59 26.79
CA ALA A 300 7.42 8.00 27.64
C ALA A 300 6.00 8.47 27.24
N PRO A 301 4.99 7.58 27.15
CA PRO A 301 3.66 7.90 26.60
C PRO A 301 2.93 9.07 27.28
N GLY A 302 3.18 9.31 28.57
CA GLY A 302 2.57 10.41 29.32
C GLY A 302 3.13 11.80 28.99
N GLU A 303 4.28 11.86 28.32
CA GLU A 303 4.98 13.12 28.00
C GLU A 303 4.69 13.61 26.56
N LEU A 304 4.07 12.78 25.71
CA LEU A 304 3.76 13.12 24.31
C LEU A 304 2.86 14.37 24.17
N PRO A 305 1.81 14.59 24.99
CA PRO A 305 1.01 15.82 24.92
C PRO A 305 1.79 17.09 25.29
N SER A 306 2.88 16.95 26.05
CA SER A 306 3.77 18.03 26.45
C SER A 306 4.72 18.48 25.33
N LEU A 307 4.84 17.69 24.25
CA LEU A 307 5.68 17.99 23.09
C LEU A 307 5.04 19.02 22.14
N ARG A 308 3.91 19.65 22.51
CA ARG A 308 3.30 20.76 21.76
C ARG A 308 4.30 21.92 21.64
N GLY A 309 5.00 22.01 20.51
CA GLY A 309 6.04 23.00 20.24
C GLY A 309 7.40 22.41 19.86
N VAL A 310 7.60 21.11 20.09
CA VAL A 310 8.77 20.38 19.60
C VAL A 310 8.61 20.15 18.11
N ARG A 311 9.63 20.56 17.35
CA ARG A 311 9.65 20.45 15.89
C ARG A 311 10.51 19.27 15.47
N VAL A 312 10.10 18.57 14.42
CA VAL A 312 10.94 17.56 13.76
C VAL A 312 12.25 18.22 13.31
N GLY A 313 13.37 17.55 13.56
CA GLY A 313 14.72 18.08 13.36
C GLY A 313 15.28 18.87 14.56
N GLY A 314 14.47 19.10 15.61
CA GLY A 314 14.90 19.74 16.85
C GLY A 314 16.03 18.97 17.51
N GLN A 315 16.94 19.70 18.15
CA GLN A 315 18.10 19.12 18.84
C GLN A 315 17.69 18.54 20.20
N ALA A 316 18.34 17.44 20.55
CA ALA A 316 18.15 16.75 21.80
C ALA A 316 19.50 16.27 22.35
N GLU A 317 19.57 16.18 23.66
CA GLU A 317 20.65 15.49 24.37
C GLU A 317 20.08 14.23 25.02
N VAL A 318 20.82 13.14 24.94
CA VAL A 318 20.39 11.84 25.45
C VAL A 318 21.49 11.25 26.32
N MET A 319 21.09 10.76 27.49
CA MET A 319 21.92 9.91 28.35
C MET A 319 21.22 8.59 28.60
N ALA A 320 21.93 7.48 28.36
CA ALA A 320 21.42 6.15 28.65
C ALA A 320 21.95 5.59 29.98
N PHE A 321 21.13 4.79 30.65
CA PHE A 321 21.45 4.17 31.94
C PHE A 321 21.34 2.63 31.85
N PRO A 322 22.27 1.96 31.15
CA PRO A 322 22.21 0.52 30.89
C PRO A 322 22.42 -0.37 32.14
N SER A 323 23.14 0.12 33.15
CA SER A 323 23.46 -0.65 34.37
C SER A 323 22.69 -0.15 35.59
N ALA A 324 21.75 -0.95 36.12
CA ALA A 324 21.01 -0.60 37.33
C ALA A 324 21.94 -0.63 38.57
N GLY A 325 21.92 0.43 39.39
CA GLY A 325 22.70 0.51 40.63
C GLY A 325 24.11 1.07 40.51
N ASN A 326 24.53 1.53 39.33
CA ASN A 326 25.83 2.16 39.15
C ASN A 326 25.88 3.56 39.83
N PRO A 327 26.85 3.85 40.72
CA PRO A 327 26.98 5.18 41.33
C PRO A 327 27.19 6.29 40.28
N LEU A 328 27.71 5.96 39.10
CA LEU A 328 27.83 6.88 37.97
C LEU A 328 26.48 7.42 37.49
N ASN A 329 25.39 6.65 37.63
CA ASN A 329 24.06 7.09 37.21
C ASN A 329 23.52 8.25 38.06
N LEU A 330 23.83 8.27 39.36
CA LEU A 330 23.44 9.37 40.25
C LEU A 330 24.15 10.67 39.84
N LEU A 331 25.44 10.56 39.52
CA LEU A 331 26.24 11.69 39.04
C LEU A 331 25.82 12.13 37.63
N GLY A 332 25.49 11.20 36.74
CA GLY A 332 24.93 11.50 35.41
C GLY A 332 23.59 12.21 35.47
N ARG A 333 22.69 11.79 36.37
CA ARG A 333 21.41 12.51 36.61
C ARG A 333 21.62 13.90 37.19
N ALA A 334 22.56 14.06 38.12
CA ALA A 334 22.91 15.38 38.66
C ALA A 334 23.49 16.29 37.56
N TYR A 335 24.35 15.75 36.70
CA TYR A 335 24.90 16.44 35.54
C TYR A 335 23.80 16.86 34.55
N LEU A 336 22.89 15.96 34.18
CA LEU A 336 21.77 16.30 33.30
C LEU A 336 20.86 17.36 33.92
N ARG A 337 20.63 17.34 35.24
CA ARG A 337 19.84 18.37 35.91
C ARG A 337 20.51 19.74 35.85
N LEU A 338 21.84 19.79 35.96
CA LEU A 338 22.63 21.00 35.79
C LEU A 338 22.59 21.48 34.33
N MET A 339 22.79 20.58 33.36
CA MET A 339 22.72 20.88 31.92
C MET A 339 21.33 21.35 31.49
N SER A 340 20.28 20.72 31.99
CA SER A 340 18.90 21.13 31.77
C SER A 340 18.64 22.56 32.27
N TRP A 341 19.25 22.97 33.39
CA TRP A 341 19.15 24.37 33.84
C TRP A 341 20.00 25.32 32.99
N LEU A 342 21.20 24.90 32.59
CA LEU A 342 22.09 25.66 31.69
C LEU A 342 21.51 25.84 30.29
N SER A 343 20.61 24.95 29.83
CA SER A 343 19.91 25.10 28.55
C SER A 343 19.02 26.35 28.50
N TYR A 344 18.73 27.02 29.63
CA TYR A 344 18.09 28.35 29.63
C TYR A 344 19.04 29.49 29.24
N ALA A 345 20.35 29.30 29.36
CA ALA A 345 21.36 30.33 29.14
C ALA A 345 21.85 30.39 27.68
N TYR A 346 21.34 29.51 26.82
CA TYR A 346 21.74 29.39 25.42
C TYR A 346 20.60 29.70 24.46
#